data_AF-A0A542AY64-F1
#
_entry.id   AF-A0A542AY64-F1
#
_cell.length_a   1.000
_cell.length_b   1.000
_cell.length_c   1.000
_cell.angle_alpha   90.00
_cell.angle_beta   90.00
_cell.angle_gamma   90.00
#
_symmetry.space_group_name_H-M   'P 1'
#
loop_
_entity.id
_entity.type
_entity.pdbx_description
1 polymer ?
#
loop_
_entity_poly.entity_id
_entity_poly.type
_entity_poly.pdbx_seq_one_letter_code
_entity_poly.pdbx_strand_id
1 'polypeptide(L)'
;MELDFCNDEEFDKRFLSASKELLSAIKQDNSTKSLEKIKFHKLDKLAEDLSIYSPVDDIRKEKKLLIEYLNTLNSNSISSYSFRELLEMERDYILPSIDGKLRETGYTTNYVWFFASLMILPLDILLAYFFGEYYFYIPFFTLYIAISSLSDRRKAKRERKLW
;
A
#
# COMPACT_ATOMS: atom_id res chain seq x y z
N MET A 1 14.27 10.13 -17.32
CA MET A 1 14.24 9.22 -18.49
C MET A 1 12.77 9.05 -18.83
N GLU A 2 12.30 9.59 -19.95
CA GLU A 2 10.94 9.36 -20.43
C GLU A 2 10.86 7.96 -21.02
N LEU A 3 10.01 7.10 -20.46
CA LEU A 3 9.74 5.77 -20.99
C LEU A 3 8.60 5.91 -22.00
N ASP A 4 8.95 5.93 -23.29
CA ASP A 4 7.95 5.96 -24.35
C ASP A 4 7.52 4.52 -24.69
N PHE A 5 6.29 4.16 -24.32
CA PHE A 5 5.73 2.84 -24.57
C PHE A 5 4.83 2.90 -25.80
N CYS A 6 5.19 2.17 -26.86
CA CYS A 6 4.45 2.19 -28.13
C CYS A 6 3.05 1.57 -28.03
N ASN A 7 2.79 0.67 -27.07
CA ASN A 7 1.47 0.12 -26.77
C ASN A 7 1.37 -0.51 -25.35
N ASP A 8 0.14 -0.81 -24.92
CA ASP A 8 -0.18 -1.38 -23.61
C ASP A 8 0.44 -2.78 -23.38
N GLU A 9 0.55 -3.62 -24.41
CA GLU A 9 1.17 -4.95 -24.28
C GLU A 9 2.69 -4.87 -24.04
N GLU A 10 3.35 -3.95 -24.71
CA GLU A 10 4.78 -3.69 -24.54
C GLU A 10 5.06 -3.10 -23.16
N PHE A 11 4.19 -2.19 -22.70
CA PHE A 11 4.23 -1.67 -21.34
C PHE A 11 4.16 -2.81 -20.31
N ASP A 12 3.18 -3.71 -20.43
CA ASP A 12 3.00 -4.80 -19.47
C ASP A 12 4.19 -5.76 -19.44
N LYS A 13 4.80 -6.03 -20.60
CA LYS A 13 6.01 -6.87 -20.71
C LYS A 13 7.25 -6.22 -20.11
N ARG A 14 7.40 -4.90 -20.28
CA ARG A 14 8.58 -4.13 -19.83
C ARG A 14 8.42 -3.50 -18.45
N PHE A 15 7.24 -3.56 -17.84
CA PHE A 15 6.93 -2.88 -16.58
C PHE A 15 7.96 -3.20 -15.48
N LEU A 16 8.27 -4.47 -15.27
CA LEU A 16 9.18 -4.88 -14.20
C LEU A 16 10.61 -4.40 -14.45
N SER A 17 11.12 -4.52 -15.68
CA SER A 17 12.46 -4.05 -16.03
C SER A 17 12.56 -2.53 -15.90
N ALA A 18 11.57 -1.80 -16.43
CA ALA A 18 11.50 -0.34 -16.33
C ALA A 18 11.44 0.13 -14.86
N SER A 19 10.64 -0.53 -14.03
CA SER A 19 10.56 -0.23 -12.59
C SER A 19 11.90 -0.46 -11.90
N LYS A 20 12.59 -1.57 -12.20
CA LYS A 20 13.90 -1.89 -11.62
C LYS A 20 15.00 -0.92 -12.05
N GLU A 21 14.98 -0.47 -13.30
CA GLU A 21 15.90 0.56 -13.81
C GLU A 21 15.71 1.89 -13.07
N LEU A 22 14.46 2.35 -12.92
CA LEU A 22 14.14 3.57 -12.17
C LEU A 22 14.52 3.47 -10.69
N LEU A 23 14.20 2.34 -10.05
CA LEU A 23 14.58 2.10 -8.66
C LEU A 23 16.11 2.08 -8.48
N SER A 24 16.85 1.51 -9.43
CA SER A 24 18.31 1.50 -9.41
C SER A 24 18.87 2.92 -9.51
N ALA A 25 18.35 3.75 -10.42
CA ALA A 25 18.74 5.16 -10.55
C ALA A 25 18.46 5.94 -9.25
N ILE A 26 17.24 5.82 -8.71
CA ILE A 26 16.86 6.46 -7.43
C ILE A 26 17.81 6.05 -6.30
N LYS A 27 18.19 4.76 -6.22
CA LYS A 27 19.10 4.24 -5.20
C LYS A 27 20.52 4.79 -5.34
N GLN A 28 21.00 4.99 -6.57
CA GLN A 28 22.35 5.51 -6.83
C GLN A 28 22.46 7.00 -6.48
N ASP A 29 21.41 7.77 -6.79
CA ASP A 29 21.44 9.24 -6.67
C ASP A 29 21.05 9.77 -5.28
N ASN A 30 20.63 8.89 -4.36
CA ASN A 30 20.09 9.30 -3.07
C ASN A 30 20.75 8.61 -1.87
N SER A 31 20.88 9.36 -0.78
CA SER A 31 21.38 8.83 0.50
C SER A 31 20.42 7.80 1.11
N THR A 32 20.94 6.90 1.96
CA THR A 32 20.13 5.91 2.70
C THR A 32 18.98 6.56 3.46
N LYS A 33 19.21 7.72 4.08
CA LYS A 33 18.18 8.46 4.83
C LYS A 33 17.03 8.94 3.92
N SER A 34 17.36 9.38 2.71
CA SER A 34 16.35 9.76 1.71
C SER A 34 15.55 8.54 1.24
N LEU A 35 16.21 7.40 1.03
CA LEU A 35 15.56 6.15 0.61
C LEU A 35 14.63 5.58 1.69
N GLU A 36 14.98 5.72 2.96
CA GLU A 36 14.10 5.36 4.09
C GLU A 36 12.82 6.20 4.10
N LYS A 37 12.94 7.50 3.79
CA LYS A 37 11.82 8.45 3.79
C LYS A 37 10.71 8.07 2.81
N ILE A 38 11.07 7.51 1.65
CA ILE A 38 10.14 7.04 0.61
C ILE A 38 9.81 5.55 0.73
N LYS A 39 10.24 4.88 1.82
CA LYS A 39 10.05 3.45 2.04
C LYS A 39 10.55 2.61 0.85
N PHE A 40 11.73 2.92 0.30
CA PHE A 40 12.25 2.36 -0.96
C PHE A 40 12.13 0.83 -1.09
N HIS A 41 12.45 0.10 -0.03
CA HIS A 41 12.35 -1.36 0.01
C HIS A 41 10.92 -1.90 -0.22
N LYS A 42 9.88 -1.12 0.10
CA LYS A 42 8.48 -1.47 -0.17
C LYS A 42 8.12 -1.22 -1.63
N LEU A 43 8.69 -0.18 -2.25
CA LEU A 43 8.46 0.12 -3.68
C LEU A 43 9.02 -0.98 -4.59
N ASP A 44 10.21 -1.49 -4.26
CA ASP A 44 10.81 -2.63 -4.97
C ASP A 44 9.90 -3.87 -4.91
N LYS A 45 9.43 -4.20 -3.71
CA LYS A 45 8.47 -5.30 -3.54
C LYS A 45 7.14 -5.04 -4.26
N LEU A 46 6.63 -3.81 -4.22
CA LEU A 46 5.39 -3.42 -4.89
C LEU A 46 5.48 -3.63 -6.41
N ALA A 47 6.61 -3.29 -7.03
CA ALA A 47 6.84 -3.54 -8.45
C ALA A 47 6.84 -5.04 -8.77
N GLU A 48 7.47 -5.86 -7.93
CA GLU A 48 7.45 -7.32 -8.08
C GLU A 48 6.04 -7.89 -7.94
N ASP A 49 5.31 -7.52 -6.89
CA ASP A 49 3.97 -8.03 -6.62
C ASP A 49 2.98 -7.57 -7.72
N LEU A 50 3.08 -6.35 -8.25
CA LEU A 50 2.27 -5.87 -9.38
C LEU A 50 2.59 -6.58 -10.70
N SER A 51 3.83 -7.03 -10.90
CA SER A 51 4.24 -7.72 -12.13
C SER A 51 3.62 -9.11 -12.28
N ILE A 52 3.22 -9.74 -11.17
CA ILE A 52 2.63 -11.08 -11.14
C ILE A 52 1.20 -11.08 -11.68
N TYR A 53 0.50 -9.94 -11.58
CA TYR A 53 -0.89 -9.86 -12.00
C TYR A 53 -1.04 -9.84 -13.51
N SER A 54 -2.05 -10.59 -13.96
CA SER A 54 -2.50 -10.56 -15.35
C SER A 54 -2.85 -9.11 -15.75
N PRO A 55 -2.48 -8.68 -16.97
CA PRO A 55 -2.71 -7.32 -17.45
C PRO A 55 -4.20 -7.07 -17.73
N VAL A 56 -4.92 -6.69 -16.68
CA VAL A 56 -6.28 -6.14 -16.74
C VAL A 56 -6.19 -4.62 -16.57
N ASP A 57 -7.13 -3.87 -17.13
CA ASP A 57 -7.06 -2.39 -17.18
C ASP A 57 -6.82 -1.74 -15.82
N ASP A 58 -7.42 -2.25 -14.74
CA ASP A 58 -7.19 -1.70 -13.39
C ASP A 58 -5.76 -1.92 -12.90
N ILE A 59 -5.21 -3.12 -13.12
CA ILE A 59 -3.80 -3.42 -12.79
C ILE A 59 -2.86 -2.60 -13.67
N ARG A 60 -3.21 -2.39 -14.95
CA ARG A 60 -2.40 -1.56 -15.85
C ARG A 60 -2.36 -0.11 -15.37
N LYS A 61 -3.47 0.43 -14.87
CA LYS A 61 -3.51 1.75 -14.24
C LYS A 61 -2.61 1.80 -13.01
N GLU A 62 -2.70 0.81 -12.11
CA GLU A 62 -1.84 0.71 -10.92
C GLU A 62 -0.35 0.64 -11.28
N LYS A 63 0.03 -0.14 -12.30
CA LYS A 63 1.39 -0.19 -12.85
C LYS A 63 1.84 1.17 -13.39
N LYS A 64 0.98 1.87 -14.14
CA LYS A 64 1.28 3.21 -14.68
C LYS A 64 1.49 4.23 -13.56
N LEU A 65 0.64 4.22 -12.53
CA LEU A 65 0.79 5.09 -11.35
C LEU A 65 2.12 4.85 -10.63
N LEU A 66 2.55 3.59 -10.48
CA LEU A 66 3.85 3.30 -9.88
C LEU A 66 5.01 3.86 -10.73
N ILE A 67 4.98 3.68 -12.05
CA ILE A 67 6.01 4.22 -12.94
C ILE A 67 6.04 5.76 -12.87
N GLU A 68 4.89 6.42 -12.84
CA GLU A 68 4.79 7.88 -12.72
C GLU A 68 5.37 8.37 -11.38
N TYR A 69 5.07 7.67 -10.29
CA TYR A 69 5.66 7.95 -8.99
C TYR A 69 7.19 7.83 -9.00
N LEU A 70 7.72 6.73 -9.56
CA LEU A 70 9.16 6.51 -9.67
C LEU A 70 9.84 7.56 -10.56
N ASN A 71 9.22 7.94 -11.68
CA ASN A 71 9.72 9.01 -12.53
C ASN A 71 9.75 10.36 -11.79
N THR A 72 8.71 10.66 -11.02
CA THR A 72 8.63 11.91 -10.23
C THR A 72 9.71 11.97 -9.14
N LEU A 73 10.02 10.83 -8.52
CA LEU A 73 11.12 10.71 -7.57
C LEU A 73 12.52 10.72 -8.22
N ASN A 74 12.62 10.33 -9.50
CA ASN A 74 13.89 10.32 -10.22
C ASN A 74 14.21 11.70 -10.83
N SER A 75 13.19 12.46 -11.24
CA SER A 75 13.35 13.80 -11.81
C SER A 75 13.74 14.87 -10.78
N ASN A 76 13.38 14.68 -9.51
CA ASN A 76 13.65 15.63 -8.43
C ASN A 76 14.39 14.94 -7.27
N SER A 77 15.27 15.65 -6.57
CA SER A 77 15.92 15.07 -5.38
C SER A 77 14.89 14.75 -4.30
N ILE A 78 14.92 13.53 -3.73
CA ILE A 78 14.01 13.15 -2.62
C ILE A 78 14.11 14.13 -1.43
N SER A 79 15.29 14.75 -1.28
CA SER A 79 15.55 15.70 -0.20
C SER A 79 14.77 17.01 -0.33
N SER A 80 14.34 17.39 -1.53
CA SER A 80 13.57 18.63 -1.75
C SER A 80 12.11 18.51 -1.34
N TYR A 81 11.55 17.29 -1.31
CA TYR A 81 10.16 17.09 -0.92
C TYR A 81 10.00 17.22 0.59
N SER A 82 8.97 17.93 1.03
CA SER A 82 8.48 17.89 2.40
C SER A 82 7.86 16.52 2.72
N PHE A 83 7.73 16.21 4.01
CA PHE A 83 7.04 14.98 4.43
C PHE A 83 5.59 14.95 3.96
N ARG A 84 4.91 16.10 3.96
CA ARG A 84 3.53 16.23 3.50
C ARG A 84 3.39 15.93 2.00
N GLU A 85 4.26 16.48 1.18
CA GLU A 85 4.24 16.23 -0.27
C GLU A 85 4.47 14.75 -0.57
N LEU A 86 5.40 14.09 0.13
CA LEU A 86 5.58 12.65 -0.03
C LEU A 86 4.35 11.85 0.37
N LEU A 87 3.63 12.25 1.43
CA LEU A 87 2.37 11.60 1.81
C LEU A 87 1.27 11.83 0.76
N GLU A 88 1.19 13.02 0.18
CA GLU A 88 0.25 13.33 -0.90
C GLU A 88 0.57 12.48 -2.14
N MET A 89 1.85 12.35 -2.51
CA MET A 89 2.27 11.45 -3.59
C MET A 89 1.98 9.98 -3.28
N GLU A 90 2.26 9.50 -2.06
CA GLU A 90 1.91 8.13 -1.67
C GLU A 90 0.39 7.91 -1.77
N ARG A 91 -0.42 8.90 -1.37
CA ARG A 91 -1.88 8.82 -1.47
C ARG A 91 -2.36 8.73 -2.91
N ASP A 92 -1.78 9.54 -3.80
CA ASP A 92 -2.29 9.67 -5.16
C ASP A 92 -1.78 8.54 -6.06
N TYR A 93 -0.56 8.03 -5.83
CA TYR A 93 0.06 7.03 -6.70
C TYR A 93 0.13 5.61 -6.12
N ILE A 94 0.26 5.45 -4.80
CA ILE A 94 0.54 4.13 -4.19
C ILE A 94 -0.69 3.53 -3.48
N LEU A 95 -1.46 4.33 -2.75
CA LEU A 95 -2.66 3.84 -2.07
C LEU A 95 -3.70 3.21 -3.00
N PRO A 96 -3.93 3.68 -4.25
CA PRO A 96 -4.87 3.03 -5.15
C PRO A 96 -4.53 1.55 -5.38
N SER A 97 -3.25 1.22 -5.51
CA SER A 97 -2.80 -0.17 -5.68
C SER A 97 -3.00 -0.99 -4.42
N ILE A 98 -2.75 -0.40 -3.24
CA ILE A 98 -2.91 -1.06 -1.93
C ILE A 98 -4.37 -1.34 -1.61
N ASP A 99 -5.24 -0.37 -1.83
CA ASP A 99 -6.68 -0.48 -1.54
C ASP A 99 -7.42 -1.29 -2.63
N GLY A 100 -6.81 -1.43 -3.81
CA GLY A 100 -7.26 -2.27 -4.92
C GLY A 100 -6.88 -3.74 -4.77
N LYS A 101 -6.37 -4.36 -5.85
CA LYS A 101 -6.15 -5.81 -5.91
C LYS A 101 -5.08 -6.31 -4.93
N LEU A 102 -4.12 -5.47 -4.54
CA LEU A 102 -3.06 -5.90 -3.62
C LEU A 102 -3.59 -6.16 -2.21
N ARG A 103 -4.75 -5.61 -1.84
CA ARG A 103 -5.40 -5.95 -0.57
C ARG A 103 -5.69 -7.45 -0.46
N GLU A 104 -6.07 -8.09 -1.57
CA GLU A 104 -6.34 -9.53 -1.63
C GLU A 104 -5.08 -10.37 -1.36
N THR A 105 -3.89 -9.85 -1.67
CA THR A 105 -2.60 -10.51 -1.38
C THR A 105 -2.02 -10.12 -0.03
N GLY A 106 -2.80 -9.45 0.83
CA GLY A 106 -2.45 -9.13 2.20
C GLY A 106 -1.76 -7.78 2.39
N TYR A 107 -1.84 -6.87 1.42
CA TYR A 107 -1.47 -5.47 1.64
C TYR A 107 -2.48 -4.79 2.57
N THR A 108 -1.97 -3.94 3.46
CA THR A 108 -2.78 -3.20 4.42
C THR A 108 -2.08 -1.93 4.86
N THR A 109 -2.85 -0.90 5.21
CA THR A 109 -2.30 0.35 5.77
C THR A 109 -2.24 0.28 7.30
N ASN A 110 -1.39 1.10 7.91
CA ASN A 110 -1.11 1.04 9.36
C ASN A 110 -2.33 1.12 10.29
N TYR A 111 -3.42 1.77 9.86
CA TYR A 111 -4.56 2.10 10.70
C TYR A 111 -5.87 1.42 10.29
N VAL A 112 -5.89 0.54 9.27
CA VAL A 112 -7.13 -0.15 8.84
C VAL A 112 -7.81 -0.87 10.00
N TRP A 113 -7.03 -1.57 10.83
CA TRP A 113 -7.53 -2.31 11.99
C TRP A 113 -8.24 -1.40 13.00
N PHE A 114 -7.70 -0.20 13.23
CA PHE A 114 -8.26 0.76 14.18
C PHE A 114 -9.62 1.27 13.68
N PHE A 115 -9.70 1.64 12.40
CA PHE A 115 -10.95 2.08 11.79
C PHE A 115 -11.98 0.96 11.74
N ALA A 116 -11.58 -0.27 11.40
CA ALA A 116 -12.47 -1.43 11.38
C ALA A 116 -13.07 -1.71 12.77
N SER A 117 -12.26 -1.69 13.82
CA SER A 117 -12.72 -1.84 15.20
C SER A 117 -13.64 -0.68 15.62
N LEU A 118 -13.28 0.56 15.27
CA LEU A 118 -14.09 1.73 15.61
C LEU A 118 -15.48 1.70 14.97
N MET A 119 -15.58 1.22 13.72
CA MET A 119 -16.85 1.12 13.00
C MET A 119 -17.79 0.04 13.55
N ILE A 120 -17.26 -0.94 14.27
CA ILE A 120 -18.03 -2.10 14.77
C ILE A 120 -18.38 -1.94 16.25
N LEU A 121 -17.70 -1.04 16.94
CA LEU A 121 -17.99 -0.64 18.32
C LEU A 121 -19.47 -0.25 18.55
N PRO A 122 -20.17 0.51 17.67
CA PRO A 122 -21.58 0.80 17.84
C PRO A 122 -22.50 -0.43 17.85
N LEU A 123 -22.16 -1.46 17.06
CA LEU A 123 -22.91 -2.72 17.05
C LEU A 123 -22.78 -3.42 18.39
N ASP A 124 -21.57 -3.42 18.97
CA ASP A 124 -21.34 -4.00 20.29
C ASP A 124 -22.04 -3.20 21.39
N ILE A 125 -22.11 -1.86 21.29
CA ILE A 125 -22.89 -1.02 22.22
C ILE A 125 -24.38 -1.35 22.14
N LEU A 126 -24.94 -1.48 20.93
CA LEU A 126 -26.34 -1.87 20.75
C LEU A 126 -26.61 -3.24 21.37
N LEU A 127 -25.77 -4.23 21.08
CA LEU A 127 -25.89 -5.57 21.66
C LEU A 127 -25.78 -5.54 23.19
N ALA A 128 -24.86 -4.74 23.74
CA ALA A 128 -24.72 -4.54 25.18
C ALA A 128 -25.99 -3.94 25.79
N TYR A 129 -26.64 -2.99 25.11
CA TYR A 129 -27.88 -2.38 25.60
C TYR A 129 -29.05 -3.38 25.63
N PHE A 130 -29.20 -4.22 24.59
CA PHE A 130 -30.31 -5.17 24.52
C PHE A 130 -30.09 -6.47 25.32
N PHE A 131 -28.86 -6.97 25.41
CA PHE A 131 -28.54 -8.25 26.08
C PHE A 131 -27.84 -8.08 27.43
N GLY A 132 -27.21 -6.92 27.68
CA GLY A 132 -26.44 -6.66 28.88
C GLY A 132 -27.27 -6.53 30.16
N GLU A 133 -28.58 -6.29 30.04
CA GLU A 133 -29.49 -6.38 31.20
C GLU A 133 -29.67 -7.82 31.71
N TYR A 134 -29.51 -8.82 30.83
CA TYR A 134 -29.82 -10.22 31.15
C TYR A 134 -28.56 -11.10 31.28
N TYR A 135 -27.44 -10.71 30.68
CA TYR A 135 -26.19 -11.47 30.66
C TYR A 135 -24.95 -10.57 30.70
N PHE A 136 -23.82 -11.08 31.23
CA PHE A 136 -22.53 -10.39 31.15
C PHE A 136 -22.10 -10.25 29.68
N TYR A 137 -22.14 -9.03 29.16
CA TYR A 137 -21.85 -8.76 27.77
C TYR A 137 -20.35 -8.62 27.51
N ILE A 138 -19.83 -9.41 26.57
CA ILE A 138 -18.47 -9.31 26.05
C ILE A 138 -18.57 -8.81 24.61
N PRO A 139 -17.82 -7.77 24.19
CA PRO A 139 -17.83 -7.23 22.83
C PRO A 139 -17.09 -8.19 21.88
N PHE A 140 -17.73 -9.33 21.62
CA PHE A 140 -17.13 -10.45 20.90
C PHE A 140 -16.74 -10.05 19.47
N PHE A 141 -17.54 -9.23 18.79
CA PHE A 141 -17.24 -8.78 17.42
C PHE A 141 -16.03 -7.85 17.39
N THR A 142 -15.98 -6.83 18.25
CA THR A 142 -14.79 -5.97 18.36
C THR A 142 -13.54 -6.78 18.72
N LEU A 143 -13.66 -7.72 19.67
CA LEU A 143 -12.52 -8.53 20.10
C LEU A 143 -12.01 -9.45 18.96
N TYR A 144 -12.93 -10.13 18.28
CA TYR A 144 -12.62 -11.00 17.15
C TYR A 144 -11.90 -10.24 16.04
N ILE A 145 -12.40 -9.05 15.68
CA ILE A 145 -11.83 -8.22 14.62
C ILE A 145 -10.49 -7.63 15.03
N ALA A 146 -10.34 -7.21 16.28
CA ALA A 146 -9.05 -6.76 16.79
C ALA A 146 -7.98 -7.87 16.69
N ILE A 147 -8.32 -9.11 17.07
CA ILE A 147 -7.38 -10.24 17.03
C ILE A 147 -7.03 -10.64 15.60
N SER A 148 -8.02 -10.78 14.72
CA SER A 148 -7.79 -11.16 13.31
C SER A 148 -6.94 -10.11 12.60
N SER A 149 -7.30 -8.84 12.74
CA SER A 149 -6.55 -7.72 12.13
C SER A 149 -5.13 -7.56 12.69
N LEU A 150 -4.90 -7.86 13.98
CA LEU A 150 -3.55 -7.92 14.56
C LEU A 150 -2.71 -9.03 13.92
N SER A 151 -3.31 -10.20 13.67
CA SER A 151 -2.64 -11.30 12.98
C SER A 151 -2.26 -10.92 11.55
N ASP A 152 -3.21 -10.36 10.80
CA ASP A 152 -3.00 -9.92 9.42
C ASP A 152 -1.94 -8.82 9.33
N ARG A 153 -1.96 -7.87 10.26
CA ARG A 153 -0.93 -6.81 10.36
C ARG A 153 0.46 -7.40 10.62
N ARG A 154 0.58 -8.39 11.50
CA ARG A 154 1.86 -9.07 11.77
C ARG A 154 2.38 -9.78 10.53
N LYS A 155 1.49 -10.46 9.78
CA LYS A 155 1.83 -11.12 8.52
C LYS A 155 2.27 -10.11 7.47
N ALA A 156 1.49 -9.04 7.25
CA ALA A 156 1.81 -7.97 6.32
C ALA A 156 3.13 -7.27 6.66
N LYS A 157 3.42 -7.04 7.95
CA LYS A 157 4.71 -6.48 8.40
C LYS A 157 5.87 -7.41 8.08
N ARG A 158 5.74 -8.72 8.34
CA ARG A 158 6.75 -9.73 8.03
C ARG A 158 7.03 -9.80 6.52
N GLU A 159 5.97 -9.69 5.73
CA GLU A 159 6.05 -9.72 4.27
C GLU A 159 6.36 -8.36 3.65
N ARG A 160 6.59 -7.28 4.40
CA ARG A 160 6.80 -5.91 3.86
C ARG A 160 5.62 -5.38 3.01
N LYS A 161 4.41 -5.89 3.24
CA LYS A 161 3.14 -5.46 2.63
C LYS A 161 2.33 -4.50 3.50
N LEU A 162 2.83 -4.21 4.71
CA LEU A 162 2.29 -3.18 5.58
C LEU A 162 2.81 -1.82 5.10
N TRP A 163 1.93 -0.94 4.62
CA TRP A 163 2.30 0.37 4.08
C TRP A 163 2.37 1.46 5.15
#